data_AF-A0A9P8F5H5-F1
#
_entry.id   AF-A0A9P8F5H5-F1
#
_cell.length_a   1.000
_cell.length_b   1.000
_cell.length_c   1.000
_cell.angle_alpha   90.00
_cell.angle_beta   90.00
_cell.angle_gamma   90.00
#
_symmetry.space_group_name_H-M   'P 1'
#
loop_
_entity.id
_entity.type
_entity.pdbx_description
1 polymer ?
#
loop_
_entity_poly.entity_id
_entity_poly.type
_entity_poly.pdbx_seq_one_letter_code
_entity_poly.pdbx_strand_id
1 'polypeptide(L)'
;MFPSSSSLPPPPGVFVSADQSEVTSPLSIAEWLLGFHAEARRTEGCIEGICEAGELLYVPAGWYHLVVNLEDSIALTQNFVPRQRLASVLHFLRDKPDQVSGFAKDVKDPYELFVTKLREQEPEALEEALPRLEKMSKGPKGKWAELTKTTEDASNEGGFSFGFGGDDDEEVP
;
A
#
# COMPACT_ATOMS: atom_id res chain seq x y z
N MET A 1 2.28 -16.16 5.96
CA MET A 1 2.50 -14.80 5.41
C MET A 1 2.13 -14.80 3.94
N PHE A 2 1.61 -13.68 3.44
CA PHE A 2 1.26 -13.48 2.03
C PHE A 2 1.81 -12.13 1.55
N PRO A 3 2.56 -12.09 0.43
CA PRO A 3 2.99 -10.85 -0.18
C PRO A 3 1.81 -9.96 -0.58
N SER A 4 1.90 -8.67 -0.29
CA SER A 4 1.00 -7.70 -0.91
C SER A 4 1.37 -7.55 -2.39
N SER A 5 0.54 -8.12 -3.26
CA SER A 5 0.65 -7.97 -4.71
C SER A 5 -0.71 -7.64 -5.32
N SER A 6 -0.71 -6.87 -6.41
CA SER A 6 -1.91 -6.70 -7.24
C SER A 6 -2.23 -7.95 -8.07
N SER A 7 -1.28 -8.86 -8.20
CA SER A 7 -1.40 -10.08 -9.01
C SER A 7 -1.64 -11.34 -8.18
N LEU A 8 -1.50 -11.27 -6.85
CA LEU A 8 -1.74 -12.40 -5.95
C LEU A 8 -2.98 -12.10 -5.11
N PRO A 9 -3.82 -13.10 -4.83
CA PRO A 9 -4.96 -12.90 -3.96
C PRO A 9 -4.51 -12.61 -2.51
N PRO A 10 -5.33 -11.90 -1.72
CA PRO A 10 -5.14 -11.84 -0.27
C PRO A 10 -5.25 -13.25 0.35
N PRO A 11 -4.85 -13.41 1.63
CA PRO A 11 -5.06 -14.67 2.34
C PRO A 11 -6.54 -15.07 2.32
N PRO A 12 -6.87 -16.37 2.24
CA PRO A 12 -8.25 -16.83 2.33
C PRO A 12 -8.97 -16.31 3.59
N GLY A 13 -10.23 -15.95 3.44
CA GLY A 13 -11.03 -15.35 4.51
C GLY A 13 -10.76 -13.86 4.78
N VAL A 14 -9.78 -13.25 4.10
CA VAL A 14 -9.50 -11.81 4.20
C VAL A 14 -10.00 -11.09 2.95
N PHE A 15 -10.80 -10.06 3.16
CA PHE A 15 -11.37 -9.23 2.09
C PHE A 15 -11.04 -7.76 2.35
N VAL A 16 -10.75 -7.02 1.29
CA VAL A 16 -10.41 -5.60 1.38
C VAL A 16 -11.37 -4.82 0.50
N SER A 17 -11.85 -3.69 0.99
CA SER A 17 -12.68 -2.77 0.21
C SER A 17 -11.91 -2.21 -1.00
N ALA A 18 -12.64 -1.77 -2.03
CA ALA A 18 -12.01 -1.29 -3.28
C ALA A 18 -11.08 -0.09 -3.08
N ASP A 19 -11.36 0.78 -2.10
CA ASP A 19 -10.58 1.94 -1.69
C ASP A 19 -9.48 1.61 -0.64
N GLN A 20 -9.42 0.35 -0.22
CA GLN A 20 -8.49 -0.19 0.78
C GLN A 20 -8.63 0.46 2.18
N SER A 21 -9.77 1.04 2.50
CA SER A 21 -10.04 1.64 3.81
C SER A 21 -10.50 0.61 4.84
N GLU A 22 -11.14 -0.47 4.41
CA GLU A 22 -11.70 -1.50 5.29
C GLU A 22 -11.13 -2.88 4.95
N VAL A 23 -10.82 -3.62 6.00
CA VAL A 23 -10.36 -5.01 5.92
C VAL A 23 -11.29 -5.87 6.78
N THR A 24 -11.92 -6.85 6.14
CA THR A 24 -12.74 -7.87 6.78
C THR A 24 -11.92 -9.14 6.93
N SER A 25 -11.82 -9.66 8.14
CA SER A 25 -11.10 -10.89 8.46
C SER A 25 -11.85 -11.71 9.52
N PRO A 26 -11.51 -13.00 9.73
CA PRO A 26 -12.03 -13.76 10.87
C PRO A 26 -11.72 -13.06 12.19
N LEU A 27 -12.54 -13.33 13.21
CA LEU A 27 -12.51 -12.63 14.50
C LEU A 27 -11.28 -12.99 15.33
N SER A 28 -10.72 -14.18 15.10
CA SER A 28 -9.57 -14.66 15.87
C SER A 28 -8.59 -15.46 15.03
N ILE A 29 -7.36 -15.56 15.54
CA ILE A 29 -6.32 -16.43 15.00
C ILE A 29 -6.79 -17.88 14.92
N ALA A 30 -7.46 -18.37 15.97
CA ALA A 30 -7.96 -19.74 16.02
C ALA A 30 -9.02 -20.00 14.94
N GLU A 31 -9.96 -19.09 14.75
CA GLU A 31 -10.97 -19.18 13.69
C GLU A 31 -10.31 -19.20 12.31
N TRP A 32 -9.36 -18.31 12.06
CA TRP A 32 -8.63 -18.28 10.79
C TRP A 32 -7.87 -19.60 10.55
N LEU A 33 -7.19 -20.11 11.58
CA LEU A 33 -6.44 -21.37 11.47
C LEU A 33 -7.33 -22.56 11.16
N LEU A 34 -8.46 -22.69 11.87
CA LEU A 34 -9.38 -23.82 11.69
C LEU A 34 -10.14 -23.74 10.36
N GLY A 35 -10.50 -22.53 9.92
CA GLY A 35 -11.30 -22.32 8.71
C GLY A 35 -10.48 -22.26 7.42
N PHE A 36 -9.29 -21.65 7.45
CA PHE A 36 -8.62 -21.17 6.24
C PHE A 36 -7.17 -21.64 6.09
N HIS A 37 -6.49 -22.11 7.14
CA HIS A 37 -5.06 -22.47 7.06
C HIS A 37 -4.75 -23.55 6.02
N ALA A 38 -5.58 -24.60 5.96
CA ALA A 38 -5.39 -25.68 4.99
C ALA A 38 -5.51 -25.17 3.54
N GLU A 39 -6.44 -24.25 3.29
CA GLU A 39 -6.58 -23.59 1.99
C GLU A 39 -5.41 -22.66 1.71
N ALA A 40 -5.04 -21.82 2.68
CA ALA A 40 -3.94 -20.88 2.58
C ALA A 40 -2.64 -21.56 2.15
N ARG A 41 -2.30 -22.73 2.71
CA ARG A 41 -1.10 -23.50 2.32
C ARG A 41 -1.10 -23.99 0.87
N ARG A 42 -2.26 -24.05 0.22
CA ARG A 42 -2.41 -24.40 -1.20
C ARG A 42 -2.51 -23.16 -2.11
N THR A 43 -2.70 -21.98 -1.52
CA THR A 43 -2.78 -20.71 -2.25
C THR A 43 -1.39 -20.24 -2.66
N GLU A 44 -1.25 -19.78 -3.90
CA GLU A 44 -0.01 -19.22 -4.41
C GLU A 44 0.45 -18.01 -3.58
N GLY A 45 1.76 -17.93 -3.32
CA GLY A 45 2.35 -16.86 -2.52
C GLY A 45 2.26 -17.08 -1.00
N CYS A 46 1.63 -18.17 -0.53
CA CYS A 46 1.67 -18.53 0.88
C CYS A 46 3.10 -18.89 1.31
N ILE A 47 3.62 -18.13 2.27
CA ILE A 47 4.92 -18.37 2.89
C ILE A 47 4.67 -18.73 4.37
N GLU A 48 5.10 -19.92 4.77
CA GLU A 48 4.95 -20.43 6.13
C GLU A 48 6.31 -20.85 6.67
N GLY A 49 6.56 -20.60 7.95
CA GLY A 49 7.80 -20.95 8.63
C GLY A 49 7.63 -20.87 10.14
N ILE A 50 8.59 -21.46 10.85
CA ILE A 50 8.72 -21.37 12.31
C ILE A 50 9.87 -20.41 12.59
N CYS A 51 9.67 -19.49 13.52
CA CYS A 51 10.69 -18.56 13.98
C CYS A 51 11.23 -19.09 15.30
N GLU A 52 12.47 -19.55 15.30
CA GLU A 52 13.13 -20.13 16.46
C GLU A 52 13.69 -19.05 17.40
N ALA A 53 14.08 -19.46 18.61
CA ALA A 53 14.68 -18.56 19.59
C ALA A 53 15.96 -17.90 19.04
N GLY A 54 15.99 -16.57 19.05
CA GLY A 54 17.11 -15.78 18.54
C GLY A 54 17.02 -15.43 17.05
N GLU A 55 16.02 -15.94 16.32
CA GLU A 55 15.77 -15.56 14.94
C GLU A 55 15.01 -14.24 14.83
N LEU A 56 15.21 -13.55 13.70
CA LEU A 56 14.54 -12.28 13.39
C LEU A 56 13.72 -12.44 12.12
N LEU A 57 12.43 -12.14 12.22
CA LEU A 57 11.53 -12.09 11.08
C LEU A 57 11.34 -10.65 10.60
N TYR A 58 11.73 -10.38 9.36
CA TYR A 58 11.40 -9.11 8.69
C TYR A 58 10.11 -9.26 7.89
N VAL A 59 9.11 -8.42 8.21
CA VAL A 59 7.83 -8.37 7.49
C VAL A 59 7.79 -7.11 6.63
N PRO A 60 7.85 -7.21 5.29
CA PRO A 60 7.78 -6.03 4.44
C PRO A 60 6.42 -5.34 4.54
N ALA A 61 6.42 -4.00 4.39
CA ALA A 61 5.19 -3.21 4.45
C ALA A 61 4.13 -3.71 3.47
N GLY A 62 2.90 -3.86 3.96
CA GLY A 62 1.73 -4.34 3.22
C GLY A 62 1.51 -5.85 3.30
N TRP A 63 2.48 -6.65 3.75
CA TRP A 63 2.32 -8.10 3.80
C TRP A 63 1.31 -8.54 4.87
N TYR A 64 0.40 -9.43 4.48
CA TYR A 64 -0.48 -10.10 5.43
C TYR A 64 0.32 -11.15 6.19
N HIS A 65 0.19 -11.15 7.51
CA HIS A 65 0.89 -12.08 8.37
C HIS A 65 0.04 -12.41 9.59
N LEU A 66 0.18 -13.65 10.05
CA LEU A 66 -0.46 -14.19 11.23
C LEU A 66 0.59 -15.01 11.97
N VAL A 67 0.65 -14.86 13.29
CA VAL A 67 1.65 -15.48 14.16
C VAL A 67 0.94 -16.33 15.20
N VAL A 68 1.45 -17.53 15.43
CA VAL A 68 0.94 -18.48 16.43
C VAL A 68 2.10 -18.90 17.30
N ASN A 69 1.96 -18.71 18.62
CA ASN A 69 2.93 -19.25 19.57
C ASN A 69 2.68 -20.75 19.71
N LEU A 70 3.70 -21.57 19.39
CA LEU A 70 3.63 -23.03 19.51
C LEU A 70 3.98 -23.51 20.94
N GLU A 71 4.67 -22.67 21.69
CA GLU A 71 5.08 -22.85 23.08
C GLU A 71 5.14 -21.49 23.80
N ASP A 72 5.40 -21.49 25.11
CA ASP A 72 5.55 -20.25 25.88
C ASP A 72 6.69 -19.38 25.31
N SER A 73 6.33 -18.23 24.75
CA SER A 73 7.21 -17.41 23.93
C SER A 73 7.22 -15.95 24.37
N ILE A 74 8.39 -15.31 24.28
CA ILE A 74 8.55 -13.86 24.45
C ILE A 74 9.25 -13.33 23.20
N ALA A 75 8.66 -12.31 22.56
CA ALA A 75 9.22 -11.66 21.38
C ALA A 75 9.11 -10.13 21.50
N LEU A 76 10.02 -9.42 20.82
CA LEU A 76 9.97 -7.97 20.64
C LEU A 76 9.67 -7.65 19.18
N THR A 77 8.72 -6.75 18.94
CA THR A 77 8.38 -6.28 17.60
C THR A 77 8.50 -4.75 17.52
N GLN A 78 8.97 -4.25 16.39
CA GLN A 78 9.02 -2.82 16.08
C GLN A 78 8.66 -2.58 14.62
N ASN A 79 7.69 -1.69 14.41
CA ASN A 79 7.45 -1.11 13.10
C ASN A 79 8.46 0.02 12.87
N PHE A 80 9.00 0.12 11.66
CA PHE A 80 9.92 1.20 11.30
C PHE A 80 9.70 1.65 9.85
N VAL A 81 10.17 2.86 9.54
CA VAL A 81 10.15 3.42 8.18
C VAL A 81 11.58 3.49 7.66
N PRO A 82 11.98 2.62 6.71
CA PRO A 82 13.28 2.77 6.07
C PRO A 82 13.30 4.05 5.22
N ARG A 83 14.46 4.72 5.11
CA ARG A 83 14.62 5.98 4.35
C ARG A 83 14.06 5.88 2.92
N GLN A 84 14.22 4.72 2.28
CA GLN A 84 13.73 4.45 0.92
C GLN A 84 12.19 4.45 0.81
N ARG A 85 11.47 4.20 1.92
CA ARG A 85 10.00 4.16 1.98
C ARG A 85 9.39 5.41 2.60
N LEU A 86 10.20 6.36 3.05
CA LEU A 86 9.73 7.60 3.66
C LEU A 86 8.78 8.38 2.72
N ALA A 87 9.09 8.44 1.42
CA ALA A 87 8.22 9.08 0.43
C ALA A 87 6.82 8.45 0.37
N SER A 88 6.70 7.13 0.55
CA SER A 88 5.40 6.45 0.60
C SER A 88 4.61 6.80 1.86
N VAL A 89 5.29 6.98 2.99
CA VAL A 89 4.64 7.42 4.25
C VAL A 89 4.16 8.86 4.13
N LEU A 90 4.99 9.75 3.58
CA LEU A 90 4.61 11.14 3.31
C LEU A 90 3.41 11.22 2.36
N HIS A 91 3.40 10.40 1.30
CA HIS A 91 2.27 10.29 0.38
C HIS A 91 1.01 9.83 1.10
N PHE A 92 1.09 8.79 1.94
CA PHE A 92 -0.05 8.29 2.69
C PHE A 92 -0.62 9.34 3.65
N LEU A 93 0.24 10.01 4.43
CA LEU A 93 -0.17 11.06 5.36
C LEU A 93 -0.83 12.26 4.65
N ARG A 94 -0.34 12.62 3.45
CA ARG A 94 -0.85 13.77 2.69
C ARG A 94 -2.13 13.45 1.93
N ASP A 95 -2.20 12.29 1.28
CA ASP A 95 -3.21 11.99 0.26
C ASP A 95 -4.32 11.04 0.76
N LYS A 96 -4.14 10.42 1.93
CA LYS A 96 -5.16 9.60 2.60
C LYS A 96 -5.37 9.99 4.07
N PRO A 97 -5.58 11.28 4.38
CA PRO A 97 -5.69 11.74 5.77
C PRO A 97 -6.87 11.13 6.54
N ASP A 98 -7.93 10.72 5.83
CA ASP A 98 -9.09 10.00 6.37
C ASP A 98 -8.76 8.58 6.86
N GLN A 99 -7.70 7.98 6.33
CA GLN A 99 -7.21 6.66 6.74
C GLN A 99 -6.13 6.74 7.83
N VAL A 100 -5.83 7.95 8.33
CA VAL A 100 -4.83 8.20 9.36
C VAL A 100 -5.53 8.41 10.70
N SER A 101 -5.15 7.63 11.71
CA SER A 101 -5.73 7.70 13.05
C SER A 101 -4.66 7.67 14.14
N GLY A 102 -5.07 7.78 15.42
CA GLY A 102 -4.15 7.69 16.57
C GLY A 102 -3.47 9.00 16.97
N PHE A 103 -3.73 10.10 16.27
CA PHE A 103 -3.24 11.44 16.65
C PHE A 103 -4.10 12.06 17.76
N ALA A 104 -3.49 12.94 18.56
CA ALA A 104 -4.20 13.74 19.54
C ALA A 104 -5.20 14.68 18.85
N LYS A 105 -6.32 14.99 19.50
CA LYS A 105 -7.46 15.72 18.91
C LYS A 105 -7.12 17.14 18.43
N ASP A 106 -6.05 17.71 18.95
CA ASP A 106 -5.54 19.04 18.60
C ASP A 106 -4.63 19.04 17.36
N VAL A 107 -4.17 17.86 16.92
CA VAL A 107 -3.41 17.70 15.67
C VAL A 107 -4.38 17.71 14.50
N LYS A 108 -4.43 18.84 13.78
CA LYS A 108 -5.30 19.02 12.62
C LYS A 108 -4.70 18.48 11.31
N ASP A 109 -3.39 18.61 11.17
CA ASP A 109 -2.65 18.17 9.98
C ASP A 109 -1.45 17.31 10.42
N PRO A 110 -1.63 15.98 10.49
CA PRO A 110 -0.54 15.05 10.79
C PRO A 110 0.62 15.13 9.81
N TYR A 111 0.35 15.43 8.53
CA TYR A 111 1.37 15.51 7.49
C TYR A 111 2.27 16.72 7.71
N GLU A 112 1.69 17.92 7.89
CA GLU A 112 2.44 19.14 8.14
C GLU A 112 3.29 19.02 9.43
N LEU A 113 2.69 18.50 10.50
CA LEU A 113 3.39 18.28 11.76
C LEU A 113 4.58 17.34 11.57
N PHE A 114 4.38 16.21 10.87
CA PHE A 114 5.43 15.24 10.63
C PHE A 114 6.56 15.81 9.77
N VAL A 115 6.24 16.50 8.68
CA VAL A 115 7.24 17.15 7.81
C VAL A 115 8.04 18.21 8.57
N THR A 116 7.38 19.00 9.41
CA THR A 116 8.05 20.03 10.23
C THR A 116 9.06 19.40 11.17
N LYS A 117 8.66 18.36 11.92
CA LYS A 117 9.58 17.66 12.83
C LYS A 117 10.66 16.88 12.11
N LEU A 118 10.36 16.29 10.96
CA LEU A 118 11.36 15.59 10.17
C LEU A 118 12.42 16.55 9.61
N ARG A 119 12.03 17.77 9.21
CA ARG A 119 12.97 18.80 8.77
C ARG A 119 13.90 19.25 9.89
N GLU A 120 13.41 19.33 11.13
CA GLU A 120 14.21 19.69 12.30
C GLU A 120 15.23 18.60 12.68
N GLN A 121 14.84 17.32 12.58
CA GLN A 121 15.61 16.20 13.11
C GLN A 121 16.47 15.48 12.04
N GLU A 122 15.93 15.29 10.84
CA GLU A 122 16.53 14.49 9.76
C GLU A 122 16.33 15.18 8.38
N PRO A 123 16.89 16.39 8.19
CA PRO A 123 16.68 17.18 6.97
C PRO A 123 17.12 16.45 5.69
N GLU A 124 18.21 15.68 5.75
CA GLU A 124 18.72 14.90 4.62
C GLU A 124 17.73 13.83 4.14
N ALA A 125 17.07 13.14 5.08
CA ALA A 125 16.09 12.10 4.75
C ALA A 125 14.86 12.71 4.07
N LEU A 126 14.43 13.90 4.52
CA LEU A 126 13.35 14.65 3.90
C LEU A 126 13.73 15.10 2.48
N GLU A 127 14.93 15.65 2.29
CA GLU A 127 15.43 16.09 0.98
C GLU A 127 15.49 14.92 -0.02
N GLU A 128 15.92 13.73 0.42
CA GLU A 128 15.93 12.52 -0.42
C GLU A 128 14.51 12.03 -0.76
N ALA A 129 13.55 12.17 0.15
CA ALA A 129 12.19 11.67 -0.01
C ALA A 129 11.30 12.55 -0.89
N LEU A 130 11.46 13.88 -0.85
CA LEU A 130 10.60 14.82 -1.57
C LEU A 130 10.54 14.58 -3.10
N PRO A 131 11.65 14.38 -3.83
CA PRO A 131 11.60 14.08 -5.26
C PRO A 131 10.87 12.78 -5.58
N ARG A 132 10.92 11.79 -4.68
CA ARG A 132 10.20 10.51 -4.83
C ARG A 132 8.70 10.69 -4.58
N LEU A 133 8.34 11.50 -3.58
CA LEU A 133 6.95 11.87 -3.28
C LEU A 133 6.29 12.56 -4.48
N GLU A 134 6.97 13.53 -5.09
CA GLU A 134 6.46 14.22 -6.29
C GLU A 134 6.20 13.25 -7.46
N LYS A 135 7.12 12.28 -7.67
CA LYS A 135 6.93 11.23 -8.69
C LYS A 135 5.74 10.33 -8.42
N MET A 136 5.40 10.06 -7.15
CA MET A 136 4.22 9.27 -6.77
C MET A 136 2.93 10.05 -7.00
N SER A 137 2.94 11.35 -6.68
CA SER A 137 1.79 12.27 -6.79
C SER A 137 1.28 12.44 -8.22
N LYS A 138 2.18 12.36 -9.21
CA LYS A 138 1.83 12.55 -10.63
C LYS A 138 0.94 11.44 -11.21
N GLY A 139 0.80 10.29 -10.55
CA GLY A 139 -0.04 9.18 -11.01
C GLY A 139 0.21 8.72 -12.46
N PRO A 140 -0.62 7.81 -13.01
CA PRO A 140 -0.57 7.46 -14.43
C PRO A 140 -1.03 8.64 -15.29
N LYS A 141 -2.14 9.30 -14.91
CA LYS A 141 -2.75 10.39 -15.69
C LYS A 141 -1.86 11.62 -15.84
N GLY A 142 -1.10 12.00 -14.81
CA GLY A 142 -0.16 13.13 -14.90
C GLY A 142 1.08 12.80 -15.73
N LYS A 143 1.54 11.54 -15.71
CA LYS A 143 2.59 11.08 -16.63
C LYS A 143 2.12 11.09 -18.09
N TRP A 144 0.91 10.62 -18.37
CA TRP A 144 0.32 10.70 -19.71
C TRP A 144 0.19 12.15 -20.17
N ALA A 145 -0.30 13.06 -19.31
CA ALA A 145 -0.43 14.48 -19.62
C ALA A 145 0.93 15.18 -19.87
N GLU A 146 1.99 14.78 -19.15
CA GLU A 146 3.35 15.30 -19.33
C GLU A 146 3.99 14.80 -20.64
N LEU A 147 3.77 13.53 -21.00
CA LEU A 147 4.20 12.97 -22.29
C LEU A 147 3.44 13.59 -23.48
N THR A 148 2.13 13.80 -23.36
CA THR A 148 1.36 14.47 -24.43
C THR A 148 1.76 15.93 -24.57
N LYS A 149 2.09 16.63 -23.47
CA LYS A 149 2.61 18.01 -23.53
C LYS A 149 3.97 18.12 -24.21
N THR A 150 4.87 17.17 -23.99
CA THR A 150 6.18 17.14 -24.68
C THR A 150 6.06 16.84 -26.18
N THR A 151 4.90 16.35 -26.63
CA THR A 151 4.60 16.12 -28.05
C THR A 151 3.97 17.35 -28.72
N GLU A 152 3.41 18.29 -27.94
CA GLU A 152 2.77 19.52 -28.47
C GLU A 152 3.78 20.63 -28.85
N ASP A 153 5.00 20.60 -28.28
CA ASP A 153 6.07 21.56 -28.62
C ASP A 153 6.89 21.15 -29.87
N ALA A 154 6.56 20.02 -30.50
CA ALA A 154 7.05 19.65 -31.82
C ALA A 154 5.96 19.94 -32.87
N SER A 155 5.99 21.14 -33.42
CA SER A 155 5.08 21.65 -34.44
C SER A 155 4.75 20.66 -35.58
N ASN A 156 3.46 20.44 -35.83
CA ASN A 156 2.73 20.69 -37.08
C ASN A 156 1.80 19.54 -37.55
N GLU A 157 0.56 19.91 -37.86
CA GLU A 157 -0.42 19.27 -38.76
C GLU A 157 -0.60 17.74 -38.74
N GLY A 158 -1.68 17.28 -38.11
CA GLY A 158 -2.23 15.94 -38.33
C GLY A 158 -2.93 15.38 -37.10
N GLY A 159 -4.16 15.82 -36.83
CA GLY A 159 -4.98 15.25 -35.77
C GLY A 159 -5.26 13.76 -36.02
N PHE A 160 -4.61 12.88 -35.26
CA PHE A 160 -4.92 11.46 -35.25
C PHE A 160 -5.99 11.20 -34.18
N SER A 161 -7.25 11.12 -34.61
CA SER A 161 -8.40 10.76 -33.77
C SER A 161 -8.62 9.25 -33.80
N PHE A 162 -8.68 8.60 -32.64
CA PHE A 162 -9.17 7.23 -32.53
C PHE A 162 -10.66 7.29 -32.17
N GLY A 163 -11.52 7.33 -33.19
CA GLY A 163 -12.96 7.18 -33.05
C GLY A 163 -13.33 5.72 -32.99
N PHE A 164 -13.57 5.17 -31.79
CA PHE A 164 -14.36 3.96 -31.66
C PHE A 164 -15.83 4.36 -31.71
N GLY A 165 -16.35 4.46 -32.93
CA GLY A 165 -17.79 4.44 -33.18
C GLY A 165 -18.29 3.00 -33.06
N GLY A 166 -19.35 2.81 -32.29
CA GLY A 166 -20.00 1.54 -32.03
C GLY A 166 -21.11 1.75 -31.02
N ASP A 167 -22.10 2.53 -31.46
CA ASP A 167 -23.44 2.61 -30.87
C ASP A 167 -24.08 1.22 -31.04
N ASP A 168 -24.52 0.61 -29.94
CA ASP A 168 -25.58 -0.41 -29.92
C ASP A 168 -26.09 -0.46 -28.47
N ASP A 169 -27.04 0.44 -28.20
CA ASP A 169 -28.11 0.20 -27.25
C ASP A 169 -28.89 -1.04 -27.72
N GLU A 170 -28.66 -2.19 -27.08
CA GLU A 170 -29.64 -3.29 -27.04
C GLU A 170 -29.84 -3.78 -25.60
N GLU A 171 -30.92 -3.26 -25.02
CA GLU A 171 -31.67 -3.80 -23.90
C GLU A 171 -32.41 -5.07 -24.34
N VAL A 172 -32.07 -6.27 -23.84
CA VAL A 172 -32.98 -7.44 -23.69
C VAL A 172 -32.30 -8.53 -22.82
N PRO A 173 -33.02 -9.41 -22.07
CA PRO A 173 -34.10 -9.23 -21.11
C PRO A 173 -33.71 -9.60 -19.66
#